data_AF-A0A0Q4XPC4-F1
#
_entry.id   AF-A0A0Q4XPC4-F1
#
_cell.length_a   1.000
_cell.length_b   1.000
_cell.length_c   1.000
_cell.angle_alpha   90.00
_cell.angle_beta   90.00
_cell.angle_gamma   90.00
#
_symmetry.space_group_name_H-M   'P 1'
#
loop_
_entity.id
_entity.type
_entity.pdbx_description
1 polymer ?
#
loop_
_entity_poly.entity_id
_entity_poly.type
_entity_poly.pdbx_seq_one_letter_code
_entity_poly.pdbx_strand_id
1 'polypeptide(L)'
;MINHSLQLFCNRTVAAGRITLADVQALMRDVLPDGFLDRDEVDMLIALDRAVPQIDPGFGPYLAAAIVDFTVWGERPTGTIDAGTARWLAASLRNGTGPTLLAGQIAQAVVREAQSCDEALIAFALEANRRRAADPAPVEFLVAA
;
A
#
# COMPACT_ATOMS: atom_id res chain seq x y z
N MET A 1 -10.04 8.02 -14.94
CA MET A 1 -10.95 7.26 -15.85
C MET A 1 -11.03 5.89 -15.24
N ILE A 2 -12.19 5.40 -14.80
CA ILE A 2 -12.14 4.25 -13.90
C ILE A 2 -11.77 2.97 -14.66
N ASN A 3 -10.64 2.38 -14.30
CA ASN A 3 -10.18 1.11 -14.83
C ASN A 3 -11.13 -0.02 -14.40
N HIS A 4 -11.96 -0.45 -15.34
CA HIS A 4 -13.01 -1.42 -15.09
C HIS A 4 -12.44 -2.78 -14.65
N SER A 5 -11.26 -3.15 -15.15
CA SER A 5 -10.58 -4.39 -14.76
C SER A 5 -10.20 -4.37 -13.27
N LEU A 6 -9.69 -3.24 -12.77
CA LEU A 6 -9.34 -3.08 -11.36
C LEU A 6 -10.57 -3.12 -10.45
N GLN A 7 -11.67 -2.48 -10.86
CA GLN A 7 -12.93 -2.56 -10.11
C GLN A 7 -13.45 -3.99 -10.01
N LEU A 8 -13.46 -4.73 -11.13
CA LEU A 8 -13.88 -6.13 -11.14
C LEU A 8 -12.99 -6.99 -10.25
N PHE A 9 -11.67 -6.74 -10.26
CA PHE A 9 -10.73 -7.40 -9.37
C PHE A 9 -11.07 -7.15 -7.90
N CYS A 10 -11.23 -5.88 -7.50
CA CYS A 10 -11.54 -5.50 -6.12
C CYS A 10 -12.87 -6.10 -5.65
N ASN A 11 -13.92 -6.01 -6.47
CA ASN A 11 -15.23 -6.57 -6.13
C ASN A 11 -15.16 -8.09 -5.93
N ARG A 12 -14.41 -8.79 -6.79
CA ARG A 12 -14.23 -10.24 -6.70
C ARG A 12 -13.45 -10.65 -5.45
N THR A 13 -12.36 -9.98 -5.12
CA THR A 13 -11.52 -10.33 -3.95
C THR A 13 -12.22 -10.00 -2.64
N VAL A 14 -12.95 -8.89 -2.57
CA VAL A 14 -13.81 -8.55 -1.43
C VAL A 14 -14.92 -9.59 -1.26
N ALA A 15 -15.63 -9.95 -2.34
CA ALA A 15 -16.67 -10.98 -2.27
C ALA A 15 -16.13 -12.37 -1.87
N ALA A 16 -14.92 -12.71 -2.32
CA ALA A 16 -14.24 -13.95 -1.94
C ALA A 16 -13.66 -13.92 -0.51
N GLY A 17 -13.48 -12.74 0.07
CA GLY A 17 -12.85 -12.55 1.37
C GLY A 17 -11.37 -12.94 1.42
N ARG A 18 -10.72 -13.09 0.25
CA ARG A 18 -9.30 -13.43 0.16
C ARG A 18 -8.62 -12.89 -1.10
N ILE A 19 -7.33 -12.61 -0.99
CA ILE A 19 -6.41 -12.36 -2.11
C ILE A 19 -5.37 -13.48 -2.08
N THR A 20 -5.27 -14.23 -3.18
CA THR A 20 -4.31 -15.34 -3.34
C THR A 20 -3.10 -14.92 -4.16
N LEU A 21 -2.02 -15.72 -4.15
CA LEU A 21 -0.87 -15.52 -5.03
C LEU A 21 -1.26 -15.40 -6.52
N ALA A 22 -2.24 -16.21 -6.98
CA ALA A 22 -2.72 -16.14 -8.35
C ALA A 22 -3.40 -14.80 -8.65
N ASP A 23 -4.09 -14.22 -7.66
CA ASP A 23 -4.70 -12.90 -7.78
C ASP A 23 -3.63 -11.80 -7.85
N VAL A 24 -2.55 -11.91 -7.07
CA VAL A 24 -1.41 -10.98 -7.17
C VAL A 24 -0.75 -11.06 -8.55
N GLN A 25 -0.56 -12.26 -9.10
CA GLN A 25 0.00 -12.45 -10.44
C GLN A 25 -0.90 -11.88 -11.54
N ALA A 26 -2.23 -12.09 -11.44
CA ALA A 26 -3.19 -11.51 -12.36
C ALA A 26 -3.20 -9.98 -12.27
N LEU A 27 -3.07 -9.43 -11.05
CA LEU A 27 -2.97 -7.99 -10.83
C LEU A 27 -1.76 -7.40 -11.56
N MET A 28 -0.59 -8.06 -11.44
CA MET A 28 0.66 -7.65 -12.11
C MET A 28 0.63 -7.77 -13.63
N ARG A 29 -0.02 -8.81 -14.18
CA ARG A 29 0.09 -9.14 -15.61
C ARG A 29 -1.07 -8.62 -16.44
N ASP A 30 -2.27 -8.64 -15.87
CA ASP A 30 -3.51 -8.48 -16.64
C ASP A 30 -4.28 -7.21 -16.23
N VAL A 31 -4.18 -6.77 -14.97
CA VAL A 31 -4.97 -5.63 -14.45
C VAL A 31 -4.17 -4.33 -14.42
N LEU A 32 -2.92 -4.38 -13.95
CA LEU A 32 -2.00 -3.24 -13.82
C LEU A 32 -0.63 -3.57 -14.45
N PRO A 33 -0.56 -3.92 -15.75
CA PRO A 33 0.71 -4.27 -16.41
C PRO A 33 1.70 -3.09 -16.44
N ASP A 34 1.18 -1.87 -16.53
CA ASP A 34 1.97 -0.63 -16.61
C ASP A 34 1.99 0.15 -15.28
N GLY A 35 1.47 -0.45 -14.19
CA GLY A 35 1.29 0.21 -12.91
C GLY A 35 0.01 1.05 -12.83
N PHE A 36 0.00 2.01 -11.89
CA PHE A 36 -1.14 2.89 -11.65
C PHE A 36 -1.19 4.06 -12.63
N LEU A 37 -2.40 4.40 -13.07
CA LEU A 37 -2.71 5.53 -13.92
C LEU A 37 -3.08 6.78 -13.12
N ASP A 38 -3.83 6.59 -12.03
CA ASP A 38 -4.30 7.69 -11.19
C ASP A 38 -4.36 7.32 -9.70
N ARG A 39 -4.62 8.34 -8.88
CA ARG A 39 -4.71 8.22 -7.42
C ARG A 39 -5.90 7.38 -6.98
N ASP A 40 -6.98 7.34 -7.76
CA ASP A 40 -8.18 6.59 -7.42
C ASP A 40 -7.88 5.07 -7.46
N GLU A 41 -7.06 4.60 -8.40
CA GLU A 41 -6.64 3.20 -8.47
C GLU A 41 -5.79 2.78 -7.26
N VAL A 42 -4.90 3.67 -6.80
CA VAL A 42 -4.09 3.44 -5.59
C VAL A 42 -5.00 3.32 -4.37
N ASP A 43 -5.97 4.24 -4.24
CA ASP A 43 -6.92 4.24 -3.13
C ASP A 43 -7.77 2.96 -3.10
N MET A 44 -8.18 2.43 -4.26
CA MET A 44 -8.91 1.17 -4.36
C MET A 44 -8.09 -0.01 -3.81
N LEU A 45 -6.81 -0.13 -4.17
CA LEU A 45 -5.97 -1.23 -3.67
C LEU A 45 -5.59 -1.07 -2.19
N ILE A 46 -5.35 0.15 -1.72
CA ILE A 46 -5.12 0.41 -0.28
C ILE A 46 -6.34 -0.01 0.54
N ALA A 47 -7.55 0.20 0.03
CA ALA A 47 -8.78 -0.18 0.73
C ALA A 47 -8.92 -1.70 0.94
N LEU A 48 -8.31 -2.53 0.07
CA LEU A 48 -8.37 -3.99 0.18
C LEU A 48 -7.71 -4.52 1.45
N ASP A 49 -6.69 -3.83 1.96
CA ASP A 49 -6.00 -4.19 3.20
C ASP A 49 -6.95 -4.31 4.41
N ARG A 50 -8.05 -3.55 4.41
CA ARG A 50 -9.08 -3.61 5.45
C ARG A 50 -10.33 -4.39 5.02
N ALA A 51 -10.63 -4.40 3.73
CA ALA A 51 -11.82 -5.05 3.20
C ALA A 51 -11.66 -6.58 3.05
N VAL A 52 -10.41 -7.07 2.94
CA VAL A 52 -10.11 -8.48 2.73
C VAL A 52 -9.36 -9.05 3.94
N PRO A 53 -9.94 -10.02 4.67
CA PRO A 53 -9.32 -10.55 5.89
C PRO A 53 -8.13 -11.47 5.64
N GLN A 54 -8.06 -12.12 4.48
CA GLN A 54 -6.98 -13.07 4.14
C GLN A 54 -6.22 -12.59 2.91
N ILE A 55 -5.03 -12.06 3.11
CA ILE A 55 -4.22 -11.50 2.04
C ILE A 55 -2.92 -12.30 1.91
N ASP A 56 -2.60 -12.73 0.69
CA ASP A 56 -1.34 -13.38 0.39
C ASP A 56 -0.14 -12.48 0.75
N PRO A 57 0.92 -13.02 1.39
CA PRO A 57 2.09 -12.24 1.78
C PRO A 57 2.77 -11.49 0.62
N GLY A 58 2.61 -11.94 -0.63
CA GLY A 58 3.13 -11.27 -1.81
C GLY A 58 2.41 -9.97 -2.19
N PHE A 59 1.17 -9.76 -1.74
CA PHE A 59 0.39 -8.57 -2.08
C PHE A 59 1.01 -7.29 -1.51
N GLY A 60 1.48 -7.34 -0.26
CA GLY A 60 2.05 -6.17 0.42
C GLY A 60 3.31 -5.61 -0.26
N PRO A 61 4.35 -6.43 -0.50
CA PRO A 61 5.53 -6.02 -1.23
C PRO A 61 5.23 -5.53 -2.65
N TYR A 62 4.31 -6.19 -3.36
CA TYR A 62 3.87 -5.75 -4.68
C TYR A 62 3.22 -4.35 -4.62
N LEU A 63 2.24 -4.16 -3.73
CA LEU A 63 1.52 -2.89 -3.61
C LEU A 63 2.46 -1.76 -3.21
N ALA A 64 3.40 -2.01 -2.29
CA ALA A 64 4.40 -1.02 -1.90
C ALA A 64 5.29 -0.61 -3.07
N ALA A 65 5.78 -1.57 -3.86
CA ALA A 65 6.59 -1.28 -5.05
C ALA A 65 5.79 -0.49 -6.10
N ALA A 66 4.56 -0.90 -6.39
CA ALA A 66 3.71 -0.20 -7.36
C ALA A 66 3.38 1.24 -6.93
N ILE A 67 3.13 1.47 -5.63
CA ILE A 67 2.89 2.83 -5.11
C ILE A 67 4.17 3.68 -5.16
N VAL A 68 5.34 3.09 -4.89
CA VAL A 68 6.63 3.78 -5.05
C VAL A 68 6.83 4.19 -6.51
N ASP A 69 6.65 3.26 -7.45
CA ASP A 69 6.78 3.55 -8.88
C ASP A 69 5.85 4.68 -9.32
N PHE A 70 4.60 4.68 -8.87
CA PHE A 70 3.64 5.73 -9.19
C PHE A 70 4.00 7.08 -8.55
N THR A 71 4.24 7.10 -7.24
CA THR A 71 4.37 8.36 -6.48
C THR A 71 5.76 8.98 -6.58
N VAL A 72 6.81 8.17 -6.61
CA VAL A 72 8.19 8.64 -6.66
C VAL A 72 8.66 8.78 -8.11
N TRP A 73 8.34 7.83 -8.98
CA TRP A 73 8.89 7.79 -10.34
C TRP A 73 7.89 8.22 -11.43
N GLY A 74 6.58 8.19 -11.15
CA GLY A 74 5.51 8.54 -12.09
C GLY A 74 5.17 10.03 -12.13
N GLU A 75 5.20 10.73 -10.99
CA GLU A 75 4.93 12.17 -10.93
C GLU A 75 6.21 12.99 -11.22
N ARG A 76 6.08 14.05 -12.03
CA ARG A 76 7.18 14.99 -12.28
C ARG A 76 7.07 16.20 -11.33
N PRO A 77 8.14 16.62 -10.66
CA PRO A 77 9.52 16.12 -10.73
C PRO A 77 9.71 14.76 -10.03
N THR A 78 10.34 13.83 -10.73
CA THR A 78 10.58 12.47 -10.22
C THR A 78 11.56 12.48 -9.05
N GLY A 79 11.43 11.52 -8.14
CA GLY A 79 12.27 11.37 -6.95
C GLY A 79 11.84 12.26 -5.78
N THR A 80 10.80 13.09 -5.94
CA THR A 80 10.31 13.99 -4.90
C THR A 80 8.83 13.78 -4.65
N ILE A 81 8.44 13.69 -3.38
CA ILE A 81 7.04 13.68 -2.95
C ILE A 81 6.69 15.08 -2.47
N ASP A 82 5.80 15.77 -3.21
CA ASP A 82 5.29 17.07 -2.81
C ASP A 82 4.24 16.98 -1.69
N ALA A 83 3.87 18.15 -1.16
CA ALA A 83 2.92 18.24 -0.06
C ALA A 83 1.49 17.79 -0.41
N GLY A 84 1.10 17.84 -1.69
CA GLY A 84 -0.20 17.37 -2.15
C GLY A 84 -0.26 15.84 -2.18
N THR A 85 0.75 15.21 -2.78
CA THR A 85 0.92 13.76 -2.86
C THR A 85 1.12 13.15 -1.48
N ALA A 86 1.94 13.77 -0.62
CA ALA A 86 2.13 13.30 0.75
C ALA A 86 0.84 13.33 1.57
N ARG A 87 0.07 14.42 1.51
CA ARG A 87 -1.19 14.53 2.27
C ARG A 87 -2.24 13.55 1.77
N TRP A 88 -2.37 13.41 0.45
CA TRP A 88 -3.28 12.42 -0.14
C TRP A 88 -2.89 11.00 0.30
N LEU A 89 -1.64 10.58 0.06
CA LEU A 89 -1.21 9.23 0.39
C LEU A 89 -1.32 8.93 1.88
N ALA A 90 -0.93 9.87 2.75
CA ALA A 90 -1.09 9.71 4.19
C ALA A 90 -2.57 9.60 4.62
N ALA A 91 -3.48 10.31 3.96
CA ALA A 91 -4.92 10.20 4.23
C ALA A 91 -5.46 8.84 3.77
N SER A 92 -5.10 8.39 2.57
CA SER A 92 -5.50 7.11 2.01
C SER A 92 -5.03 5.93 2.85
N LEU A 93 -3.75 5.92 3.24
CA LEU A 93 -3.17 4.90 4.11
C LEU A 93 -3.81 4.88 5.51
N ARG A 94 -4.21 6.05 6.02
CA ARG A 94 -4.89 6.17 7.32
C ARG A 94 -6.30 5.60 7.30
N ASN A 95 -7.01 5.78 6.19
CA ASN A 95 -8.40 5.36 5.97
C ASN A 95 -9.30 5.55 7.22
N GLY A 96 -9.23 6.74 7.83
CA GLY A 96 -10.03 7.15 9.00
C GLY A 96 -9.69 6.52 10.36
N THR A 97 -9.05 5.35 10.43
CA THR A 97 -8.85 4.59 11.69
C THR A 97 -7.40 4.45 12.16
N GLY A 98 -6.43 4.89 11.34
CA GLY A 98 -5.01 4.81 11.68
C GLY A 98 -4.26 3.77 10.85
N PRO A 99 -2.92 3.77 10.88
CA PRO A 99 -2.12 2.92 10.02
C PRO A 99 -2.29 1.45 10.40
N THR A 100 -2.62 0.63 9.41
CA THR A 100 -2.45 -0.82 9.45
C THR A 100 -0.96 -1.18 9.29
N LEU A 101 -0.62 -2.45 9.48
CA LEU A 101 0.74 -2.94 9.27
C LEU A 101 1.21 -2.67 7.82
N LEU A 102 0.37 -3.02 6.84
CA LEU A 102 0.67 -2.79 5.42
C LEU A 102 0.77 -1.29 5.11
N ALA A 103 -0.15 -0.47 5.63
CA ALA A 103 -0.09 0.97 5.43
C ALA A 103 1.22 1.59 5.95
N GLY A 104 1.71 1.10 7.11
CA GLY A 104 3.01 1.51 7.65
C GLY A 104 4.18 1.07 6.79
N GLN A 105 4.14 -0.15 6.23
CA GLN A 105 5.17 -0.67 5.33
C GLN A 105 5.24 0.13 4.02
N ILE A 106 4.08 0.46 3.43
CA ILE A 106 3.99 1.27 2.21
C ILE A 106 4.59 2.66 2.46
N ALA A 107 4.17 3.35 3.53
CA ALA A 107 4.68 4.68 3.84
C ALA A 107 6.21 4.68 4.02
N GLN A 108 6.76 3.65 4.66
CA GLN A 108 8.20 3.51 4.82
C GLN A 108 8.93 3.24 3.51
N ALA A 109 8.35 2.43 2.62
CA ALA A 109 8.93 2.18 1.31
C ALA A 109 9.02 3.49 0.50
N VAL A 110 7.94 4.27 0.47
CA VAL A 110 7.91 5.56 -0.23
C VAL A 110 8.91 6.55 0.36
N VAL A 111 8.94 6.73 1.68
CA VAL A 111 9.87 7.66 2.34
C VAL A 111 11.33 7.24 2.13
N ARG A 112 11.61 5.93 2.05
CA ARG A 112 12.97 5.41 1.83
C ARG A 112 13.45 5.63 0.40
N GLU A 113 12.56 5.48 -0.58
CA GLU A 113 12.93 5.60 -2.00
C GLU A 113 12.97 7.07 -2.46
N ALA A 114 12.09 7.92 -1.92
CA ALA A 114 12.06 9.33 -2.27
C ALA A 114 13.35 10.05 -1.85
N GLN A 115 13.94 10.83 -2.77
CA GLN A 115 15.10 11.69 -2.48
C GLN A 115 14.72 12.86 -1.58
N SER A 116 13.49 13.36 -1.75
CA SER A 116 12.88 14.38 -0.89
C SER A 116 11.42 14.02 -0.65
N CYS A 117 10.98 14.16 0.59
CA CYS A 117 9.62 13.80 1.00
C CYS A 117 9.07 14.87 1.94
N ASP A 118 7.84 15.31 1.68
CA ASP A 118 7.14 16.24 2.56
C ASP A 118 6.90 15.63 3.96
N GLU A 119 6.97 16.49 4.98
CA GLU A 119 6.85 16.13 6.39
C GLU A 119 5.58 15.34 6.69
N ALA A 120 4.47 15.59 5.99
CA ALA A 120 3.20 14.91 6.27
C ALA A 120 3.31 13.37 6.14
N LEU A 121 4.05 12.87 5.13
CA LEU A 121 4.22 11.44 4.93
C LEU A 121 5.29 10.87 5.87
N ILE A 122 6.35 11.63 6.16
CA ILE A 122 7.39 11.25 7.15
C ILE A 122 6.75 11.08 8.53
N ALA A 123 5.93 12.06 8.96
CA ALA A 123 5.21 12.01 10.23
C ALA A 123 4.28 10.80 10.32
N PHE A 124 3.58 10.46 9.22
CA PHE A 124 2.77 9.25 9.13
C PHE A 124 3.61 7.97 9.31
N ALA A 125 4.72 7.85 8.59
CA ALA A 125 5.60 6.69 8.67
C ALA A 125 6.19 6.50 10.08
N LEU A 126 6.59 7.59 10.74
CA LEU A 126 7.08 7.58 12.12
C LEU A 126 5.99 7.16 13.11
N GLU A 127 4.75 7.64 12.93
CA GLU A 127 3.61 7.23 13.74
C GLU A 127 3.31 5.74 13.58
N ALA A 128 3.29 5.22 12.34
CA ALA A 128 3.08 3.81 12.07
C ALA A 128 4.16 2.93 12.74
N ASN A 129 5.42 3.36 12.69
CA ASN A 129 6.53 2.69 13.38
C ASN A 129 6.37 2.69 14.89
N ARG A 130 5.98 3.82 15.48
CA ARG A 130 5.75 3.92 16.93
C ARG A 130 4.63 2.98 17.39
N ARG A 131 3.53 2.89 16.63
CA ARG A 131 2.44 1.93 16.92
C ARG A 131 2.89 0.49 16.83
N ARG A 132 3.63 0.13 15.78
CA ARG A 132 4.19 -1.22 15.62
C ARG A 132 5.14 -1.60 16.76
N ALA A 133 5.92 -0.64 17.26
CA ALA A 133 6.80 -0.88 18.41
C ALA A 133 6.02 -1.04 19.73
N ALA A 134 4.88 -0.37 19.86
CA ALA A 134 4.01 -0.46 21.04
C ALA A 134 3.14 -1.74 21.06
N ASP A 135 2.86 -2.32 19.90
CA ASP A 135 2.14 -3.59 19.72
C ASP A 135 3.08 -4.66 19.13
N PRO A 136 4.05 -5.17 19.92
CA PRO A 136 4.86 -6.28 19.47
C PRO A 136 3.95 -7.50 19.35
N ALA A 137 3.63 -7.89 18.12
CA ALA A 137 3.00 -9.19 17.84
C ALA A 137 3.74 -10.27 18.66
N PRO A 138 3.02 -11.22 19.29
CA PRO A 138 3.67 -12.28 20.06
C PRO A 138 4.63 -13.00 19.12
N VAL A 139 5.93 -12.82 19.37
CA VAL A 139 6.98 -13.57 18.72
C VAL A 139 6.81 -14.99 19.24
N GLU A 140 6.11 -15.85 18.48
CA GLU A 140 6.20 -17.29 18.69
C GLU A 140 7.63 -17.70 18.41
N PHE A 141 8.47 -17.57 19.44
CA PHE A 141 9.74 -18.24 19.53
C PHE A 141 9.41 -19.73 19.54
N LEU A 142 9.39 -20.33 18.35
CA LEU A 142 9.59 -21.78 18.19
C LEU A 142 11.00 -22.08 18.71
N VAL A 143 11.11 -22.20 20.03
CA VAL A 143 12.22 -22.88 20.68
C VAL A 143 12.02 -24.35 20.31
N ALA A 144 12.72 -24.76 19.25
CA ALA A 144 12.92 -26.16 18.95
C ALA A 144 13.56 -26.83 20.18
N ALA A 145 12.84 -27.77 20.77
CA ALA A 145 13.32 -28.71 21.78
C ALA A 145 13.79 -29.99 21.09
#